data_AF-A0A328AS36-F1
#
_entry.id   AF-A0A328AS36-F1
#
_cell.length_a   1.000
_cell.length_b   1.000
_cell.length_c   1.000
_cell.angle_alpha   90.00
_cell.angle_beta   90.00
_cell.angle_gamma   90.00
#
_symmetry.space_group_name_H-M   'P 1'
#
loop_
_entity.id
_entity.type
_entity.pdbx_description
1 polymer ?
#
loop_
_entity_poly.entity_id
_entity_poly.type
_entity_poly.pdbx_seq_one_letter_code
_entity_poly.pdbx_strand_id
1 'polypeptide(L)'
;MSDQQLAVEVGPPPAAAPEQLPDAGPIAVLPPQTRAAPPTPSRAAPAPAPRAVQPPPTIRPLEPQAPLTSTPAPAPIPAPAPRIAEQDVVRPSFNCRYARNRSERMVCSDDQLAAADRRLARAFDRAVAAGVPRRELRADQDDWLAIREDAARYGRGAVSNVYEQRIQELEDMAGG
;
A
#
# COMPACT_ATOMS: atom_id res chain seq x y z
N MET A 1 -19.05 30.51 46.80
CA MET A 1 -18.56 29.14 46.59
C MET A 1 -19.79 28.29 46.37
N SER A 2 -20.13 28.01 45.11
CA SER A 2 -21.29 27.18 44.76
C SER A 2 -20.77 26.00 43.98
N ASP A 3 -20.73 24.87 44.68
CA ASP A 3 -20.32 23.55 44.20
C ASP A 3 -21.46 23.00 43.32
N GLN A 4 -21.26 23.00 42.00
CA GLN A 4 -22.16 22.31 41.07
C GLN A 4 -21.62 20.89 40.87
N GLN A 5 -22.12 19.96 41.67
CA GLN A 5 -21.93 18.53 41.43
C GLN A 5 -22.75 18.13 40.20
N LEU A 6 -22.04 17.90 39.10
CA LEU A 6 -22.56 17.23 37.91
C LEU A 6 -22.80 15.76 38.28
N ALA A 7 -24.06 15.40 38.54
CA ALA A 7 -24.45 14.00 38.70
C ALA A 7 -24.28 13.30 37.35
N VAL A 8 -23.29 12.42 37.25
CA VAL A 8 -23.17 11.49 36.13
C VAL A 8 -24.25 10.43 36.32
N GLU A 9 -25.37 10.60 35.60
CA GLU A 9 -26.39 9.56 35.53
C GLU A 9 -25.83 8.40 34.70
N VAL A 10 -25.49 7.30 35.37
CA VAL A 10 -25.10 6.06 34.71
C VAL A 10 -26.39 5.38 34.24
N GLY A 11 -26.64 5.45 32.93
CA GLY A 11 -27.76 4.76 32.30
C GLY A 11 -27.73 3.24 32.57
N PRO A 12 -28.89 2.56 32.58
CA PRO A 12 -28.96 1.13 32.85
C PRO A 12 -28.10 0.35 31.84
N PRO A 13 -27.47 -0.77 32.28
CA PRO A 13 -26.69 -1.60 31.36
C PRO A 13 -27.57 -2.06 30.20
N PRO A 14 -27.03 -2.18 28.97
CA PRO A 14 -27.78 -2.70 27.85
C PRO A 14 -28.29 -4.11 28.19
N ALA A 15 -29.53 -4.41 27.80
CA ALA A 15 -30.14 -5.71 28.02
C ALA A 15 -29.21 -6.82 27.49
N ALA A 16 -29.09 -7.91 28.26
CA ALA A 16 -28.27 -9.06 27.89
C ALA A 16 -28.61 -9.51 26.46
N ALA A 17 -27.56 -9.74 25.66
CA ALA A 17 -27.70 -10.32 24.34
C ALA A 17 -28.47 -11.65 24.43
N PRO A 18 -29.37 -11.97 23.48
CA PRO A 18 -30.07 -13.25 23.49
C PRO A 18 -29.04 -14.38 23.39
N GLU A 19 -29.00 -15.24 24.41
CA GLU A 19 -28.08 -16.39 24.55
C GLU A 19 -28.31 -17.51 23.51
N GLN A 20 -29.23 -17.31 22.57
CA GLN A 20 -29.60 -18.32 21.59
C GLN A 20 -29.30 -17.83 20.19
N LEU A 21 -28.10 -18.17 19.71
CA LEU A 21 -27.83 -18.30 18.29
C LEU A 21 -28.89 -19.25 17.71
N PRO A 22 -29.62 -18.87 16.64
CA PRO A 22 -30.51 -19.81 15.97
C PRO A 22 -29.70 -21.01 15.53
N ASP A 23 -30.28 -22.21 15.69
CA ASP A 23 -29.72 -23.47 15.18
C ASP A 23 -29.48 -23.28 13.67
N ALA A 24 -28.24 -22.96 13.32
CA ALA A 24 -27.79 -22.95 11.96
C ALA A 24 -27.77 -24.41 11.54
N GLY A 25 -28.87 -24.85 10.92
CA GLY A 25 -29.02 -26.19 10.38
C GLY A 25 -27.78 -26.60 9.57
N PRO A 26 -27.62 -27.90 9.29
CA PRO A 26 -26.36 -28.46 8.80
C PRO A 26 -25.81 -27.64 7.63
N ILE A 27 -24.56 -27.19 7.78
CA ILE A 27 -23.81 -26.51 6.72
C ILE A 27 -23.88 -27.39 5.48
N ALA A 28 -24.62 -26.95 4.47
CA ALA A 28 -24.66 -27.63 3.19
C ALA A 28 -23.26 -27.53 2.58
N VAL A 29 -22.52 -28.65 2.61
CA VAL A 29 -21.27 -28.78 1.87
C VAL A 29 -21.61 -28.58 0.40
N LEU A 30 -21.21 -27.42 -0.14
CA LEU A 30 -21.33 -27.14 -1.56
C LEU A 30 -20.68 -28.29 -2.35
N PRO A 31 -21.33 -28.79 -3.41
CA PRO A 31 -20.74 -29.84 -4.23
C PRO A 31 -19.36 -29.38 -4.73
N PRO A 32 -18.41 -30.32 -4.92
CA PRO A 32 -17.11 -29.95 -5.46
C PRO A 32 -17.34 -29.27 -6.81
N GLN A 33 -17.00 -27.98 -6.87
CA GLN A 33 -17.08 -27.17 -8.07
C GLN A 33 -16.26 -27.92 -9.12
N THR A 34 -16.93 -28.44 -10.15
CA THR A 34 -16.25 -29.07 -11.28
C THR A 34 -15.29 -28.04 -11.86
N ARG A 35 -14.03 -28.45 -11.98
CA ARG A 35 -12.93 -27.65 -12.49
C ARG A 35 -13.37 -26.94 -13.76
N ALA A 36 -13.46 -25.61 -13.71
CA ALA A 36 -13.72 -24.79 -14.88
C ALA A 36 -12.72 -25.15 -15.97
N ALA A 37 -13.21 -25.35 -17.20
CA ALA A 37 -12.40 -25.61 -18.37
C ALA A 37 -11.30 -24.55 -18.50
N PRO A 38 -10.10 -24.91 -18.97
CA PRO A 38 -9.04 -23.92 -19.19
C PRO A 38 -9.54 -22.81 -20.12
N PRO A 39 -9.16 -21.54 -19.87
CA PRO A 39 -9.48 -20.47 -20.80
C PRO A 39 -8.89 -20.80 -22.16
N THR A 40 -9.69 -20.68 -23.22
CA THR A 40 -9.19 -20.75 -24.59
C THR A 40 -8.10 -19.68 -24.78
N PRO A 41 -6.99 -20.00 -25.47
CA PRO A 41 -5.96 -19.01 -25.71
C PRO A 41 -6.55 -17.87 -26.55
N SER A 42 -6.67 -16.69 -25.93
CA SER A 42 -7.02 -15.46 -26.63
C SER A 42 -5.93 -15.16 -27.66
N ARG A 43 -6.31 -15.13 -28.93
CA ARG A 43 -5.43 -14.85 -30.07
C ARG A 43 -4.72 -13.53 -29.84
N ALA A 44 -3.39 -13.57 -29.76
CA ALA A 44 -2.55 -12.39 -29.64
C ALA A 44 -2.86 -11.39 -30.79
N ALA A 45 -3.03 -10.12 -30.43
CA ALA A 45 -3.10 -9.03 -31.40
C ALA A 45 -1.79 -8.98 -32.22
N PRO A 46 -1.84 -8.65 -33.52
CA PRO A 46 -0.64 -8.58 -34.34
C PRO A 46 0.30 -7.47 -33.84
N ALA A 47 1.60 -7.76 -33.85
CA ALA A 47 2.66 -6.82 -33.48
C ALA A 47 2.61 -5.56 -34.38
N PRO A 48 2.94 -4.36 -33.87
CA PRO A 48 3.07 -3.17 -34.69
C PRO A 48 4.22 -3.33 -35.69
N ALA A 49 3.99 -2.89 -36.92
CA ALA A 49 4.99 -2.94 -38.00
C ALA A 49 6.29 -2.19 -37.62
N PRO A 50 7.45 -2.63 -38.13
CA PRO A 50 8.72 -1.93 -37.89
C PRO A 50 8.68 -0.54 -38.54
N ARG A 51 9.06 0.49 -37.76
CA ARG A 51 9.28 1.84 -38.29
C ARG A 51 10.41 1.80 -39.33
N ALA A 52 10.13 2.35 -40.51
CA ALA A 52 11.15 2.59 -41.52
C ALA A 52 12.26 3.49 -40.95
N VAL A 53 13.51 3.05 -41.08
CA VAL A 53 14.69 3.84 -40.74
C VAL A 53 14.78 4.99 -41.73
N GLN A 54 14.65 6.23 -41.27
CA GLN A 54 14.89 7.40 -42.12
C GLN A 54 16.40 7.50 -42.43
N PRO A 55 16.80 7.85 -43.66
CA PRO A 55 18.21 8.07 -43.98
C PRO A 55 18.79 9.23 -43.16
N PRO A 56 20.08 9.20 -42.82
CA PRO A 56 20.72 10.27 -42.06
C PRO A 56 20.70 11.58 -42.87
N PRO A 57 20.55 12.74 -42.19
CA PRO A 57 20.60 14.03 -42.86
C PRO A 57 22.00 14.28 -43.46
N THR A 58 22.05 14.78 -44.70
CA THR A 58 23.29 15.20 -45.35
C THR A 58 23.89 16.39 -44.60
N ILE A 59 25.09 16.22 -44.04
CA ILE A 59 25.85 17.30 -43.40
C ILE A 59 26.28 18.30 -44.49
N ARG A 60 25.87 19.56 -44.37
CA ARG A 60 26.40 20.65 -45.22
C ARG A 60 27.84 20.97 -44.81
N PRO A 61 28.75 21.27 -45.77
CA PRO A 61 30.10 21.76 -45.45
C PRO A 61 30.04 23.04 -44.61
N LEU A 62 30.81 23.07 -43.53
CA LEU A 62 30.99 24.26 -42.68
C LEU A 62 31.77 25.33 -43.46
N GLU A 63 31.15 26.47 -43.71
CA GLU A 63 31.88 27.69 -44.10
C GLU A 63 32.78 28.15 -42.93
N PRO A 64 34.03 28.59 -43.19
CA PRO A 64 34.90 29.13 -42.14
C PRO A 64 34.31 30.43 -41.59
N GLN A 65 33.90 30.43 -40.32
CA GLN A 65 33.50 31.65 -39.63
C GLN A 65 34.74 32.46 -39.24
N ALA A 66 34.73 33.76 -39.54
CA ALA A 66 35.78 34.70 -39.16
C ALA A 66 36.00 34.70 -37.63
N PRO A 67 37.23 34.96 -37.14
CA PRO A 67 37.53 34.86 -35.73
C PRO A 67 36.82 35.95 -34.93
N LEU A 68 35.88 35.53 -34.08
CA LEU A 68 35.24 36.39 -33.08
C LEU A 68 36.21 36.55 -31.89
N THR A 69 37.10 37.53 -31.96
CA THR A 69 37.77 38.06 -30.76
C THR A 69 36.82 39.03 -30.05
N SER A 70 36.04 38.53 -29.10
CA SER A 70 35.43 39.33 -28.03
C SER A 70 35.02 38.41 -26.89
N THR A 71 35.77 38.45 -25.78
CA THR A 71 35.41 37.76 -24.54
C THR A 71 34.27 38.56 -23.87
N PRO A 72 33.06 38.00 -23.69
CA PRO A 72 32.02 38.69 -22.95
C PRO A 72 32.28 38.57 -21.44
N ALA A 73 32.05 39.67 -20.73
CA ALA A 73 32.11 39.74 -19.27
C ALA A 73 31.08 38.76 -18.62
N PRO A 74 31.38 38.18 -17.45
CA PRO A 74 30.50 37.21 -16.80
C PRO A 74 29.19 37.87 -16.33
N ALA A 75 28.05 37.34 -16.79
CA ALA A 75 26.74 37.71 -16.29
C ALA A 75 26.56 37.23 -14.82
N PRO A 76 25.78 37.95 -13.99
CA PRO A 76 25.49 37.51 -12.63
C PRO A 76 24.67 36.22 -12.64
N ILE A 77 25.11 35.22 -11.85
CA ILE A 77 24.43 33.94 -11.70
C ILE A 77 23.07 34.19 -11.02
N PRO A 78 21.94 33.76 -11.61
CA PRO A 78 20.64 33.89 -10.96
C PRO A 78 20.61 33.05 -9.67
N ALA A 79 20.03 33.62 -8.61
CA ALA A 79 19.88 32.94 -7.32
C ALA A 79 19.17 31.58 -7.49
N PRO A 80 19.54 30.56 -6.69
CA PRO A 80 18.90 29.25 -6.77
C PRO A 80 17.41 29.38 -6.45
N ALA A 81 16.56 28.78 -7.31
CA ALA A 81 15.13 28.71 -7.08
C ALA A 81 14.83 28.06 -5.72
N PRO A 82 13.77 28.49 -5.02
CA PRO A 82 13.38 27.87 -3.76
C PRO A 82 13.11 26.37 -4.00
N ARG A 83 13.81 25.51 -3.27
CA ARG A 83 13.47 24.09 -3.24
C ARG A 83 12.10 23.99 -2.58
N ILE A 84 11.08 23.56 -3.33
CA ILE A 84 9.84 23.09 -2.71
C ILE A 84 10.28 21.97 -1.76
N ALA A 85 9.98 22.11 -0.48
CA ALA A 85 10.26 21.06 0.49
C ALA A 85 9.61 19.78 -0.04
N GLU A 86 10.44 18.77 -0.31
CA GLU A 86 9.97 17.44 -0.67
C GLU A 86 9.01 17.04 0.45
N GLN A 87 7.71 16.97 0.16
CA GLN A 87 6.75 16.55 1.18
C GLN A 87 7.22 15.18 1.68
N ASP A 88 7.30 14.98 2.99
CA ASP A 88 7.69 13.71 3.60
C ASP A 88 6.65 12.65 3.21
N VAL A 89 6.83 12.05 2.03
CA VAL A 89 5.94 11.01 1.53
C VAL A 89 6.02 9.85 2.51
N VAL A 90 4.87 9.49 3.06
CA VAL A 90 4.77 8.39 4.01
C VAL A 90 4.98 7.09 3.23
N ARG A 91 6.18 6.52 3.35
CA ARG A 91 6.52 5.24 2.72
C ARG A 91 6.16 4.06 3.62
N PRO A 92 5.65 2.93 3.06
CA PRO A 92 5.44 1.71 3.81
C PRO A 92 6.77 1.09 4.28
N SER A 93 6.68 0.07 5.14
CA SER A 93 7.82 -0.70 5.67
C SER A 93 8.54 -1.54 4.61
N PHE A 94 7.92 -1.75 3.44
CA PHE A 94 8.53 -2.42 2.30
C PHE A 94 8.89 -1.44 1.17
N ASN A 95 9.72 -1.91 0.23
CA ASN A 95 10.15 -1.08 -0.89
C ASN A 95 9.15 -1.15 -2.05
N CYS A 96 8.47 -0.03 -2.31
CA CYS A 96 7.49 0.11 -3.39
C CYS A 96 7.98 -0.25 -4.80
N ARG A 97 9.30 -0.25 -5.07
CA ARG A 97 9.83 -0.73 -6.37
C ARG A 97 9.52 -2.21 -6.64
N TYR A 98 9.24 -2.97 -5.59
CA TYR A 98 8.94 -4.40 -5.67
C TYR A 98 7.45 -4.72 -5.56
N ALA A 99 6.56 -3.72 -5.48
CA ALA A 99 5.13 -3.94 -5.42
C ALA A 99 4.64 -4.64 -6.72
N ARG A 100 4.17 -5.89 -6.59
CA ARG A 100 3.61 -6.70 -7.68
C ARG A 100 2.12 -6.90 -7.55
N ASN A 101 1.59 -6.86 -6.33
CA ASN A 101 0.20 -7.20 -6.06
C ASN A 101 -0.67 -5.94 -5.95
N ARG A 102 -2.00 -6.10 -6.04
CA ARG A 102 -2.92 -4.95 -6.02
C ARG A 102 -2.84 -4.23 -4.68
N SER A 103 -2.85 -4.97 -3.58
CA SER A 103 -2.73 -4.44 -2.22
C SER A 103 -1.43 -3.64 -2.04
N GLU A 104 -0.30 -4.16 -2.50
CA GLU A 104 1.00 -3.50 -2.38
C GLU A 104 1.05 -2.17 -3.13
N ARG A 105 0.55 -2.14 -4.37
CA ARG A 105 0.44 -0.89 -5.13
C ARG A 105 -0.46 0.12 -4.43
N MET A 106 -1.58 -0.35 -3.88
CA MET A 106 -2.52 0.50 -3.14
C MET A 106 -1.85 1.12 -1.91
N VAL A 107 -1.13 0.30 -1.12
CA VAL A 107 -0.37 0.75 0.05
C VAL A 107 0.72 1.75 -0.34
N CYS A 108 1.40 1.54 -1.46
CA CYS A 108 2.43 2.47 -1.95
C CYS A 108 1.90 3.81 -2.47
N SER A 109 0.61 3.89 -2.82
CA SER A 109 -0.02 5.10 -3.37
C SER A 109 -0.85 5.88 -2.35
N ASP A 110 -0.98 5.38 -1.13
CA ASP A 110 -1.87 5.91 -0.11
C ASP A 110 -1.14 6.07 1.23
N ASP A 111 -0.99 7.31 1.69
CA ASP A 111 -0.23 7.63 2.89
C ASP A 111 -0.82 7.01 4.16
N GLN A 112 -2.15 6.84 4.25
CA GLN A 112 -2.78 6.23 5.42
C GLN A 112 -2.49 4.74 5.48
N LEU A 113 -2.59 4.04 4.33
CA LEU A 113 -2.24 2.63 4.25
C LEU A 113 -0.74 2.39 4.43
N ALA A 114 0.12 3.27 3.93
CA ALA A 114 1.55 3.20 4.19
C ALA A 114 1.88 3.44 5.68
N ALA A 115 1.17 4.34 6.36
CA ALA A 115 1.29 4.51 7.81
C ALA A 115 0.83 3.27 8.58
N ALA A 116 -0.27 2.65 8.17
CA ALA A 116 -0.79 1.41 8.75
C ALA A 116 0.20 0.25 8.58
N ASP A 117 0.82 0.11 7.40
CA ASP A 117 1.85 -0.89 7.14
C ASP A 117 3.06 -0.74 8.09
N ARG A 118 3.51 0.49 8.34
CA ARG A 118 4.56 0.74 9.35
C ARG A 118 4.11 0.47 10.77
N ARG A 119 2.85 0.72 11.11
CA ARG A 119 2.29 0.38 12.43
C ARG A 119 2.29 -1.13 12.63
N LEU A 120 1.85 -1.89 11.64
CA LEU A 120 1.90 -3.34 11.65
C LEU A 120 3.32 -3.85 11.85
N ALA A 121 4.30 -3.31 11.13
CA ALA A 121 5.70 -3.71 11.31
C ALA A 121 6.19 -3.50 12.76
N ARG A 122 5.81 -2.38 13.39
CA ARG A 122 6.13 -2.12 14.80
C ARG A 122 5.40 -3.07 15.76
N ALA A 123 4.13 -3.38 15.50
CA ALA A 123 3.34 -4.33 16.27
C ALA A 123 3.97 -5.74 16.22
N PHE A 124 4.38 -6.16 15.02
CA PHE A 124 5.11 -7.41 14.81
C PHE A 124 6.39 -7.47 15.63
N ASP A 125 7.21 -6.41 15.60
CA ASP A 125 8.46 -6.38 16.36
C ASP A 125 8.20 -6.36 17.88
N ARG A 126 7.12 -5.72 18.34
CA ARG A 126 6.69 -5.79 19.75
C ARG A 126 6.25 -7.19 20.15
N ALA A 127 5.45 -7.88 19.35
CA ALA A 127 5.04 -9.26 19.62
C ALA A 127 6.27 -10.19 19.72
N VAL A 128 7.24 -10.03 18.83
CA VAL A 128 8.52 -10.75 18.93
C VAL A 128 9.27 -10.41 20.22
N ALA A 129 9.33 -9.14 20.60
CA ALA A 129 9.99 -8.71 21.83
C ALA A 129 9.29 -9.23 23.10
N ALA A 130 7.96 -9.43 23.04
CA ALA A 130 7.16 -10.03 24.11
C ALA A 130 7.33 -11.56 24.24
N GLY A 131 8.11 -12.19 23.35
CA GLY A 131 8.45 -13.61 23.41
C GLY A 131 7.65 -14.51 22.47
N VAL A 132 6.81 -13.94 21.60
CA VAL A 132 6.10 -14.73 20.58
C VAL A 132 7.12 -15.26 19.56
N PRO A 133 7.10 -16.56 19.20
CA PRO A 133 8.06 -17.13 18.28
C PRO A 133 8.04 -16.44 16.90
N ARG A 134 9.13 -15.75 16.53
CA ARG A 134 9.25 -15.04 15.24
C ARG A 134 8.93 -15.91 14.02
N ARG A 135 9.26 -17.21 14.07
CA ARG A 135 8.99 -18.15 12.97
C ARG A 135 7.49 -18.34 12.76
N GLU A 136 6.72 -18.47 13.83
CA GLU A 136 5.27 -18.65 13.78
C GLU A 136 4.61 -17.35 13.31
N LEU A 137 4.99 -16.22 13.90
CA LEU A 137 4.50 -14.91 13.45
C LEU A 137 4.79 -14.66 11.97
N ARG A 138 5.93 -15.08 11.44
CA ARG A 138 6.23 -14.97 10.01
C ARG A 138 5.29 -15.79 9.15
N ALA A 139 5.00 -17.03 9.54
CA ALA A 139 4.05 -17.87 8.81
C ALA A 139 2.66 -17.25 8.80
N ASP A 140 2.16 -16.80 9.96
CA ASP A 140 0.86 -16.13 10.06
C ASP A 140 0.83 -14.83 9.25
N GLN A 141 1.95 -14.10 9.23
CA GLN A 141 2.08 -12.87 8.45
C GLN A 141 2.02 -13.14 6.96
N ASP A 142 2.64 -14.23 6.47
CA ASP A 142 2.60 -14.64 5.07
C ASP A 142 1.17 -15.02 4.65
N ASP A 143 0.44 -15.76 5.49
CA ASP A 143 -0.96 -16.08 5.28
C ASP A 143 -1.84 -14.82 5.27
N TRP A 144 -1.59 -13.90 6.19
CA TRP A 144 -2.30 -12.62 6.26
C TRP A 144 -2.08 -11.75 5.01
N LEU A 145 -0.93 -11.84 4.31
CA LEU A 145 -0.73 -11.11 3.05
C LEU A 145 -1.75 -11.51 1.98
N ALA A 146 -2.23 -12.76 1.99
CA ALA A 146 -3.31 -13.20 1.09
C ALA A 146 -4.65 -12.53 1.45
N ILE A 147 -4.95 -12.39 2.75
CA ILE A 147 -6.14 -11.66 3.24
C ILE A 147 -6.08 -10.19 2.80
N ARG A 148 -4.91 -9.54 2.94
CA ARG A 148 -4.70 -8.16 2.47
C ARG A 148 -4.93 -8.03 0.96
N GLU A 149 -4.46 -8.99 0.17
CA GLU A 149 -4.66 -8.98 -1.28
C GLU A 149 -6.13 -9.19 -1.67
N ASP A 150 -6.86 -10.06 -0.98
CA ASP A 150 -8.29 -10.22 -1.21
C ASP A 150 -9.07 -8.97 -0.80
N ALA A 151 -8.76 -8.38 0.36
CA ALA A 151 -9.36 -7.13 0.82
C ALA A 151 -9.18 -5.98 -0.20
N ALA A 152 -8.05 -5.95 -0.90
CA ALA A 152 -7.82 -4.96 -1.95
C ALA A 152 -8.88 -5.00 -3.05
N ARG A 153 -9.54 -6.16 -3.29
CA ARG A 153 -10.68 -6.31 -4.21
C ARG A 153 -11.80 -5.33 -3.91
N TYR A 154 -12.04 -5.07 -2.63
CA TYR A 154 -13.11 -4.23 -2.10
C TYR A 154 -12.69 -2.77 -1.81
N GLY A 155 -11.43 -2.42 -2.08
CA GLY A 155 -10.94 -1.04 -2.03
C GLY A 155 -10.18 -0.67 -0.74
N ARG A 156 -9.79 0.61 -0.64
CA ARG A 156 -8.88 1.11 0.41
C ARG A 156 -9.42 0.91 1.83
N GLY A 157 -10.72 1.13 2.05
CA GLY A 157 -11.35 0.94 3.36
C GLY A 157 -11.25 -0.51 3.84
N ALA A 158 -11.49 -1.48 2.96
CA ALA A 158 -11.34 -2.90 3.30
C ALA A 158 -9.89 -3.26 3.65
N VAL A 159 -8.91 -2.74 2.89
CA VAL A 159 -7.49 -2.91 3.19
C VAL A 159 -7.12 -2.28 4.54
N SER A 160 -7.61 -1.08 4.82
CA SER A 160 -7.41 -0.42 6.12
C SER A 160 -7.96 -1.28 7.26
N ASN A 161 -9.17 -1.82 7.11
CA ASN A 161 -9.80 -2.65 8.15
C ASN A 161 -9.00 -3.91 8.47
N VAL A 162 -8.42 -4.59 7.46
CA VAL A 162 -7.60 -5.80 7.72
C VAL A 162 -6.22 -5.45 8.28
N TYR A 163 -5.69 -4.25 8.02
CA TYR A 163 -4.52 -3.73 8.75
C TYR A 163 -4.84 -3.51 10.21
N GLU A 164 -5.93 -2.79 10.53
CA GLU A 164 -6.28 -2.50 11.93
C GLU A 164 -6.52 -3.77 12.74
N GLN A 165 -7.25 -4.74 12.18
CA GLN A 165 -7.46 -6.04 12.83
C GLN A 165 -6.14 -6.74 13.13
N ARG A 166 -5.25 -6.83 12.14
CA ARG A 166 -3.95 -7.49 12.33
C ARG A 166 -3.03 -6.76 13.30
N ILE A 167 -3.07 -5.44 13.29
CA ILE A 167 -2.31 -4.64 14.25
C ILE A 167 -2.81 -4.97 15.66
N GLN A 168 -4.13 -4.95 15.89
CA GLN A 168 -4.71 -5.28 17.19
C GLN A 168 -4.31 -6.68 17.65
N GLU A 169 -4.43 -7.70 16.79
CA GLU A 169 -4.00 -9.07 17.10
C GLU A 169 -2.54 -9.12 17.56
N LEU A 170 -1.65 -8.39 16.87
CA LEU A 170 -0.23 -8.35 17.20
C LEU A 170 0.05 -7.59 18.51
N GLU A 171 -0.70 -6.51 18.80
CA GLU A 171 -0.60 -5.83 20.09
C GLU A 171 -1.10 -6.70 21.24
N ASP A 172 -2.21 -7.42 21.05
CA ASP A 172 -2.78 -8.32 22.06
C ASP A 172 -1.77 -9.43 22.40
N MET A 173 -1.09 -9.98 21.39
CA MET A 173 0.02 -10.92 21.58
C MET A 173 1.24 -10.27 22.26
N ALA A 174 1.44 -8.96 22.11
CA ALA A 174 2.52 -8.20 22.73
C ALA A 174 2.21 -7.76 24.18
N GLY A 175 0.99 -7.95 24.66
CA GLY A 175 0.56 -7.60 26.02
C GLY A 175 -0.17 -6.26 26.17
N GLY A 176 -0.59 -5.61 25.06
CA GLY A 176 -1.41 -4.39 25.07
C GLY A 176 -0.65 -3.09 25.30
#